data_AF-A0A4R3ARN0-F1
#
_entry.id   AF-A0A4R3ARN0-F1
#
_cell.length_a   1.000
_cell.length_b   1.000
_cell.length_c   1.000
_cell.angle_alpha   90.00
_cell.angle_beta   90.00
_cell.angle_gamma   90.00
#
_symmetry.space_group_name_H-M   'P 1'
#
loop_
_entity.id
_entity.type
_entity.pdbx_description
1 polymer ?
#
loop_
_entity_poly.entity_id
_entity_poly.type
_entity_poly.pdbx_seq_one_letter_code
_entity_poly.pdbx_strand_id
1 'polypeptide(L)'
;MNTLFPIFVKPDQIHILLVGGGPIGLEKFQAIIQNNDKAHITVIATKICHEFKIIMTQYKHIVFEERDFVESDLDEKHLVMLATNNHELNDQIRALASSKHILLNAADKPELCDFYLGSIVKKGNLKIAISTNGKSPTIAKRVKEFLQEMLPEEIDETLELMSQLRNQLKGDFQSKVTALNKHTKSLIERDGN
;
A
#
# COMPACT_ATOMS: atom_id res chain seq x y z
N MET A 1 -9.97 19.01 -11.87
CA MET A 1 -9.17 19.25 -10.66
C MET A 1 -8.43 17.98 -10.28
N ASN A 2 -7.27 18.08 -9.65
CA ASN A 2 -6.53 16.96 -9.05
C ASN A 2 -6.94 16.90 -7.57
N THR A 3 -7.73 15.90 -7.18
CA THR A 3 -8.47 15.91 -5.91
C THR A 3 -8.00 14.86 -4.92
N LEU A 4 -7.11 13.95 -5.33
CA LEU A 4 -6.56 12.92 -4.45
C LEU A 4 -5.45 13.47 -3.56
N PHE A 5 -5.46 13.05 -2.30
CA PHE A 5 -4.38 13.32 -1.35
C PHE A 5 -3.50 12.08 -1.19
N PRO A 6 -2.19 12.14 -1.51
CA PRO A 6 -1.32 10.97 -1.44
C PRO A 6 -0.89 10.69 0.00
N ILE A 7 -1.17 9.47 0.47
CA ILE A 7 -0.74 8.97 1.78
C ILE A 7 -0.15 7.57 1.66
N PHE A 8 0.81 7.25 2.52
CA PHE A 8 1.29 5.87 2.71
C PHE A 8 0.73 5.32 4.02
N VAL A 9 -0.17 4.35 3.91
CA VAL A 9 -0.83 3.71 5.05
C VAL A 9 0.02 2.54 5.56
N LYS A 10 0.11 2.38 6.88
CA LYS A 10 0.74 1.22 7.53
C LYS A 10 -0.32 0.14 7.79
N PRO A 11 -0.43 -0.90 6.96
CA PRO A 11 -1.53 -1.87 7.05
C PRO A 11 -1.42 -2.81 8.26
N ASP A 12 -0.30 -2.79 9.00
CA ASP A 12 -0.12 -3.45 10.29
C ASP A 12 -0.67 -2.62 11.47
N GLN A 13 -1.02 -1.33 11.24
CA GLN A 13 -1.57 -0.42 12.25
C GLN A 13 -3.07 -0.18 12.08
N ILE A 14 -3.67 -0.69 11.01
CA ILE A 14 -5.09 -0.56 10.72
C ILE A 14 -5.68 -1.92 10.35
N HIS A 15 -6.95 -2.12 10.64
CA HIS A 15 -7.66 -3.33 10.24
C HIS A 15 -8.37 -3.13 8.90
N ILE A 16 -7.99 -3.94 7.91
CA ILE A 16 -8.55 -3.95 6.56
C ILE A 16 -9.56 -5.09 6.43
N LEU A 17 -10.77 -4.78 5.97
CA LEU A 17 -11.74 -5.77 5.51
C LEU A 17 -11.67 -5.89 3.99
N LEU A 18 -11.49 -7.11 3.48
CA LEU A 18 -11.59 -7.44 2.05
C LEU A 18 -12.84 -8.30 1.83
N VAL A 19 -13.79 -7.79 1.05
CA VAL A 19 -15.02 -8.52 0.70
C VAL A 19 -14.94 -9.02 -0.74
N GLY A 20 -14.82 -10.32 -0.92
CA GLY A 20 -14.71 -10.99 -2.21
C GLY A 20 -13.46 -11.88 -2.33
N GLY A 21 -13.67 -13.13 -2.73
CA GLY A 21 -12.64 -14.17 -2.81
C GLY A 21 -12.29 -14.59 -4.24
N GLY A 22 -12.67 -13.79 -5.24
CA GLY A 22 -12.34 -14.02 -6.65
C GLY A 22 -10.98 -13.44 -7.06
N PRO A 23 -10.67 -13.40 -8.37
CA PRO A 23 -9.40 -12.89 -8.90
C PRO A 23 -9.08 -11.45 -8.47
N ILE A 24 -10.08 -10.56 -8.48
CA ILE A 24 -9.93 -9.17 -8.03
C ILE A 24 -9.60 -9.10 -6.53
N GLY A 25 -10.23 -9.96 -5.73
CA GLY A 25 -9.98 -10.06 -4.29
C GLY A 25 -8.56 -10.51 -4.03
N LEU A 26 -8.11 -11.53 -4.77
CA LEU A 26 -6.75 -12.02 -4.72
C LEU A 26 -5.73 -10.94 -5.10
N GLU A 27 -5.97 -10.16 -6.16
CA GLU A 27 -5.08 -9.07 -6.58
C GLU A 27 -4.92 -8.02 -5.47
N LYS A 28 -6.04 -7.58 -4.87
CA LYS A 28 -6.02 -6.62 -3.76
C LYS A 28 -5.30 -7.17 -2.53
N PHE A 29 -5.59 -8.43 -2.19
CA PHE A 29 -4.92 -9.12 -1.09
C PHE A 29 -3.39 -9.16 -1.30
N GLN A 30 -2.95 -9.61 -2.48
CA GLN A 30 -1.53 -9.65 -2.83
C GLN A 30 -0.90 -8.26 -2.82
N ALA A 31 -1.58 -7.23 -3.32
CA ALA A 31 -1.08 -5.86 -3.30
C ALA A 31 -0.81 -5.37 -1.87
N ILE A 32 -1.68 -5.70 -0.90
CA ILE A 32 -1.47 -5.36 0.51
C ILE A 32 -0.27 -6.13 1.09
N ILE A 33 -0.26 -7.45 0.91
CA ILE A 33 0.71 -8.34 1.55
C ILE A 33 2.13 -8.19 0.98
N GLN A 34 2.25 -7.95 -0.33
CA GLN A 34 3.55 -7.62 -0.95
C GLN A 34 4.11 -6.28 -0.44
N ASN A 35 3.23 -5.38 0.01
CA ASN A 35 3.63 -4.12 0.61
C ASN A 35 4.03 -4.25 2.09
N ASN A 36 3.37 -5.15 2.83
CA ASN A 36 3.64 -5.47 4.23
C ASN A 36 2.99 -6.83 4.57
N ASP A 37 3.82 -7.81 4.90
CA ASP A 37 3.44 -9.19 5.19
C ASP A 37 2.80 -9.38 6.58
N LYS A 38 2.81 -8.33 7.43
CA LYS A 38 2.17 -8.28 8.75
C LYS A 38 0.87 -7.48 8.74
N ALA A 39 0.29 -7.25 7.57
CA ALA A 39 -0.96 -6.52 7.44
C ALA A 39 -2.08 -7.19 8.23
N HIS A 40 -2.88 -6.39 8.94
CA HIS A 40 -4.05 -6.88 9.66
C HIS A 40 -5.26 -6.90 8.71
N ILE A 41 -5.59 -8.08 8.19
CA ILE A 41 -6.63 -8.27 7.18
C ILE A 41 -7.66 -9.31 7.65
N THR A 42 -8.93 -9.04 7.39
CA THR A 42 -10.00 -10.03 7.38
C THR A 42 -10.54 -10.16 5.96
N VAL A 43 -10.65 -11.38 5.45
CA VAL A 43 -11.21 -11.68 4.12
C VAL A 43 -12.54 -12.40 4.30
N ILE A 44 -13.61 -11.85 3.72
CA ILE A 44 -14.95 -12.42 3.75
C ILE A 44 -15.43 -12.64 2.32
N ALA A 45 -15.88 -13.84 2.00
CA ALA A 45 -16.41 -14.14 0.68
C ALA A 45 -17.34 -15.35 0.71
N THR A 46 -18.41 -15.33 -0.08
CA THR A 46 -19.29 -16.50 -0.26
C THR A 46 -18.58 -17.68 -0.93
N LYS A 47 -17.53 -17.38 -1.72
CA LYS A 47 -16.67 -18.36 -2.37
C LYS A 47 -15.26 -17.79 -2.50
N ILE A 48 -14.27 -18.61 -2.15
CA ILE A 48 -12.86 -18.27 -2.36
C ILE A 48 -12.29 -19.14 -3.49
N CYS A 49 -11.67 -18.52 -4.50
CA CYS A 49 -11.10 -19.24 -5.64
C CYS A 49 -9.87 -20.08 -5.23
N HIS A 50 -9.52 -21.06 -6.06
CA HIS A 50 -8.49 -22.04 -5.73
C HIS A 50 -7.12 -21.40 -5.49
N GLU A 51 -6.73 -20.45 -6.35
CA GLU A 51 -5.47 -19.71 -6.25
C GLU A 51 -5.37 -18.95 -4.93
N PHE A 52 -6.48 -18.34 -4.50
CA PHE A 52 -6.53 -17.62 -3.24
C PHE A 52 -6.48 -18.59 -2.04
N LYS A 53 -7.12 -19.78 -2.15
CA LYS A 53 -6.99 -20.86 -1.15
C LYS A 53 -5.56 -21.40 -0.99
N ILE A 54 -4.75 -21.41 -2.05
CA ILE A 54 -3.34 -21.79 -1.93
C ILE A 54 -2.59 -20.72 -1.12
N ILE A 55 -2.81 -19.45 -1.45
CA ILE A 55 -2.07 -18.32 -0.84
C ILE A 55 -2.42 -18.14 0.65
N MET A 56 -3.70 -18.31 1.06
CA MET A 56 -4.09 -18.18 2.46
C MET A 56 -3.31 -19.10 3.40
N THR A 57 -2.87 -20.28 2.92
CA THR A 57 -2.13 -21.24 3.75
C THR A 57 -0.78 -20.69 4.26
N GLN A 58 -0.26 -19.66 3.60
CA GLN A 58 0.99 -19.00 3.95
C GLN A 58 0.81 -17.97 5.08
N TYR A 59 -0.41 -17.49 5.33
CA TYR A 59 -0.67 -16.34 6.22
C TYR A 59 -1.60 -16.70 7.38
N LYS A 60 -1.06 -17.42 8.37
CA LYS A 60 -1.83 -17.89 9.54
C LYS A 60 -2.38 -16.79 10.47
N HIS A 61 -1.86 -15.58 10.38
CA HIS A 61 -2.29 -14.44 11.20
C HIS A 61 -3.47 -13.67 10.57
N ILE A 62 -3.87 -14.05 9.36
CA ILE A 62 -4.95 -13.41 8.62
C ILE A 62 -6.21 -14.25 8.77
N VAL A 63 -7.34 -13.57 8.97
CA VAL A 63 -8.64 -14.23 9.09
C VAL A 63 -9.26 -14.39 7.71
N PHE A 64 -9.65 -15.61 7.36
CA PHE A 64 -10.36 -15.94 6.13
C PHE A 64 -11.67 -16.63 6.47
N GLU A 65 -12.79 -16.06 6.05
CA GLU A 65 -14.13 -16.59 6.33
C GLU A 65 -14.92 -16.77 5.04
N GLU A 66 -15.25 -18.03 4.71
CA GLU A 66 -16.05 -18.38 3.54
C GLU A 66 -17.55 -18.37 3.90
N ARG A 67 -18.14 -17.17 3.96
CA ARG A 67 -19.55 -16.92 4.30
C ARG A 67 -20.04 -15.60 3.69
N ASP A 68 -21.34 -15.34 3.83
CA ASP A 68 -21.93 -14.04 3.52
C ASP A 68 -21.41 -12.93 4.45
N PHE A 69 -21.36 -11.71 3.91
CA PHE A 69 -21.09 -10.49 4.67
C PHE A 69 -22.28 -10.16 5.59
N VAL A 70 -21.96 -9.69 6.79
CA VAL A 70 -22.92 -9.14 7.75
C VAL A 70 -22.42 -7.79 8.27
N GLU A 71 -23.33 -6.93 8.74
CA GLU A 71 -22.98 -5.55 9.14
C GLU A 71 -21.88 -5.48 10.22
N SER A 72 -21.87 -6.42 11.16
CA SER A 72 -20.85 -6.49 12.23
C SER A 72 -19.44 -6.75 11.72
N ASP A 73 -19.28 -7.18 10.46
CA ASP A 73 -17.96 -7.34 9.85
C ASP A 73 -17.20 -6.02 9.69
N LEU A 74 -17.93 -4.90 9.70
CA LEU A 74 -17.37 -3.55 9.66
C LEU A 74 -16.88 -3.06 11.03
N ASP A 75 -17.20 -3.77 12.11
CA ASP A 75 -16.81 -3.34 13.45
C ASP A 75 -15.28 -3.40 13.59
N GLU A 76 -14.71 -2.35 14.17
CA GLU A 76 -13.25 -2.15 14.34
C GLU A 76 -12.44 -2.11 13.02
N LYS A 77 -13.10 -1.99 11.87
CA LYS A 77 -12.44 -1.83 10.57
C LYS A 77 -12.17 -0.37 10.28
N HIS A 78 -11.03 -0.11 9.65
CA HIS A 78 -10.60 1.24 9.28
C HIS A 78 -10.68 1.47 7.77
N LEU A 79 -10.56 0.37 7.00
CA LEU A 79 -10.58 0.38 5.56
C LEU A 79 -11.31 -0.85 5.03
N VAL A 80 -12.15 -0.66 4.01
CA VAL A 80 -12.86 -1.72 3.30
C VAL A 80 -12.43 -1.75 1.84
N MET A 81 -12.17 -2.94 1.33
CA MET A 81 -11.94 -3.20 -0.09
C MET A 81 -13.00 -4.14 -0.62
N LEU A 82 -13.79 -3.68 -1.59
CA LEU A 82 -14.80 -4.48 -2.27
C LEU A 82 -14.21 -5.08 -3.55
N ALA A 83 -14.37 -6.39 -3.68
CA ALA A 83 -13.92 -7.21 -4.79
C ALA A 83 -14.99 -8.26 -5.17
N THR A 84 -16.26 -7.90 -5.01
CA THR A 84 -17.42 -8.71 -5.40
C THR A 84 -18.17 -8.06 -6.58
N ASN A 85 -18.81 -8.91 -7.39
CA ASN A 85 -19.63 -8.50 -8.53
C ASN A 85 -21.09 -8.21 -8.14
N ASN A 86 -21.45 -8.36 -6.86
CA ASN A 86 -22.80 -8.06 -6.38
C ASN A 86 -22.96 -6.55 -6.17
N HIS A 87 -23.74 -5.90 -7.05
CA HIS A 87 -23.95 -4.46 -7.00
C HIS A 87 -24.71 -4.00 -5.77
N GLU A 88 -25.81 -4.68 -5.44
CA GLU A 88 -26.64 -4.37 -4.27
C GLU A 88 -25.84 -4.48 -2.97
N LEU A 89 -25.05 -5.53 -2.84
CA LEU A 89 -24.16 -5.71 -1.69
C LEU A 89 -23.11 -4.59 -1.61
N ASN A 90 -22.51 -4.18 -2.73
CA ASN A 90 -21.52 -3.11 -2.74
C ASN A 90 -22.11 -1.77 -2.28
N ASP A 91 -23.33 -1.45 -2.73
CA ASP A 91 -24.02 -0.22 -2.37
C ASP A 91 -24.44 -0.25 -0.90
N GLN A 92 -24.90 -1.41 -0.40
CA GLN A 92 -25.18 -1.62 1.01
C GLN A 92 -23.92 -1.41 1.87
N ILE A 93 -22.80 -2.06 1.54
CA ILE A 93 -21.55 -1.91 2.28
C ILE A 93 -21.05 -0.47 2.21
N ARG A 94 -21.22 0.22 1.06
CA ARG A 94 -20.88 1.64 0.92
C ARG A 94 -21.64 2.51 1.91
N ALA A 95 -22.95 2.34 2.02
CA ALA A 95 -23.79 3.10 2.94
C ALA A 95 -23.37 2.86 4.41
N LEU A 96 -23.14 1.60 4.78
CA LEU A 96 -22.72 1.21 6.13
C LEU A 96 -21.30 1.71 6.48
N ALA A 97 -20.35 1.60 5.54
CA ALA A 97 -18.99 2.10 5.74
C ALA A 97 -18.98 3.62 5.93
N SER A 98 -19.81 4.34 5.15
CA SER A 98 -19.93 5.79 5.26
C SER A 98 -20.48 6.24 6.62
N SER A 99 -21.51 5.55 7.16
CA SER A 99 -22.07 5.88 8.47
C SER A 99 -21.11 5.59 9.64
N LYS A 100 -20.14 4.69 9.45
CA LYS A 100 -19.08 4.35 10.41
C LYS A 100 -17.75 5.09 10.16
N HIS A 101 -17.70 6.01 9.19
CA HIS A 101 -16.46 6.72 8.78
C HIS A 101 -15.30 5.82 8.34
N ILE A 102 -15.62 4.68 7.72
CA ILE A 102 -14.65 3.70 7.22
C ILE A 102 -14.35 4.03 5.76
N LEU A 103 -13.06 4.14 5.42
CA LEU A 103 -12.64 4.40 4.04
C LEU A 103 -12.91 3.20 3.15
N LEU A 104 -13.55 3.40 2.01
CA LEU A 104 -13.89 2.31 1.10
C LEU A 104 -13.22 2.45 -0.26
N ASN A 105 -12.77 1.33 -0.82
CA ASN A 105 -12.39 1.20 -2.21
C ASN A 105 -13.13 0.02 -2.85
N ALA A 106 -13.74 0.24 -4.01
CA ALA A 106 -14.39 -0.78 -4.81
C ALA A 106 -13.67 -0.93 -6.15
N ALA A 107 -13.43 -2.16 -6.59
CA ALA A 107 -12.96 -2.40 -7.95
C ALA A 107 -14.02 -2.01 -8.98
N ASP A 108 -13.58 -1.40 -10.08
CA ASP A 108 -14.40 -1.01 -11.24
C ASP A 108 -15.61 -0.11 -10.93
N LYS A 109 -15.64 0.51 -9.73
CA LYS A 109 -16.69 1.42 -9.27
C LYS A 109 -16.10 2.69 -8.62
N PRO A 110 -15.52 3.60 -9.42
CA PRO A 110 -14.89 4.82 -8.90
C PRO A 110 -15.82 5.68 -8.03
N GLU A 111 -17.11 5.67 -8.31
CA GLU A 111 -18.15 6.41 -7.59
C GLU A 111 -18.35 5.97 -6.14
N LEU A 112 -17.98 4.73 -5.80
CA LEU A 112 -18.06 4.21 -4.43
C LEU A 112 -16.78 4.46 -3.63
N CYS A 113 -15.69 4.89 -4.28
CA CYS A 113 -14.36 4.92 -3.67
C CYS A 113 -14.08 6.23 -2.95
N ASP A 114 -13.65 6.14 -1.69
CA ASP A 114 -13.07 7.25 -0.93
C ASP A 114 -11.56 7.43 -1.25
N PHE A 115 -10.91 6.38 -1.74
CA PHE A 115 -9.50 6.39 -2.13
C PHE A 115 -9.22 5.44 -3.30
N TYR A 116 -8.11 5.70 -4.02
CA TYR A 116 -7.64 4.85 -5.11
C TYR A 116 -6.33 4.16 -4.75
N LEU A 117 -6.18 2.92 -5.22
CA LEU A 117 -4.90 2.24 -5.25
C LEU A 117 -4.07 2.79 -6.43
N GLY A 118 -2.84 3.20 -6.15
CA GLY A 118 -1.91 3.69 -7.16
C GLY A 118 -1.01 2.59 -7.71
N SER A 119 -0.38 2.85 -8.86
CA SER A 119 0.74 2.02 -9.32
C SER A 119 1.94 2.27 -8.41
N ILE A 120 2.52 1.21 -7.85
CA ILE A 120 3.63 1.30 -6.91
C ILE A 120 4.92 0.80 -7.54
N VAL A 121 5.96 1.64 -7.48
CA VAL A 121 7.36 1.23 -7.62
C VAL A 121 7.89 0.94 -6.23
N LYS A 122 8.52 -0.23 -6.03
CA LYS A 122 9.17 -0.61 -4.78
C LYS A 122 10.59 -1.11 -5.08
N LYS A 123 11.60 -0.50 -4.46
CA LYS A 123 13.02 -0.89 -4.52
C LYS A 123 13.53 -0.88 -3.08
N GLY A 124 13.54 -2.05 -2.44
CA GLY A 124 13.80 -2.16 -1.00
C GLY A 124 12.87 -1.28 -0.17
N ASN A 125 13.44 -0.31 0.57
CA ASN A 125 12.74 0.66 1.39
C ASN A 125 12.17 1.88 0.61
N LEU A 126 12.58 2.09 -0.64
CA LEU A 126 12.00 3.13 -1.49
C LEU A 126 10.63 2.72 -2.03
N LYS A 127 9.64 3.59 -1.87
CA LYS A 127 8.32 3.46 -2.51
C LYS A 127 7.95 4.74 -3.26
N ILE A 128 7.47 4.58 -4.50
CA ILE A 128 6.88 5.67 -5.29
C ILE A 128 5.47 5.25 -5.67
N ALA A 129 4.48 6.07 -5.30
CA ALA A 129 3.09 5.88 -5.69
C ALA A 129 2.73 6.80 -6.85
N ILE A 130 2.13 6.22 -7.89
CA ILE A 130 1.77 6.92 -9.13
C ILE A 130 0.25 6.85 -9.28
N SER A 131 -0.38 8.00 -9.46
CA SER A 131 -1.81 8.11 -9.71
C SER A 131 -2.09 9.04 -10.88
N THR A 132 -3.09 8.68 -11.68
CA THR A 132 -3.63 9.52 -12.76
C THR A 132 -5.01 10.08 -12.41
N ASN A 133 -5.38 10.14 -11.12
CA ASN A 133 -6.74 10.45 -10.66
C ASN A 133 -7.80 9.53 -11.31
N GLY A 134 -7.46 8.26 -11.52
CA GLY A 134 -8.33 7.29 -12.18
C GLY A 134 -8.48 7.46 -13.70
N LYS A 135 -7.82 8.46 -14.31
CA LYS A 135 -8.01 8.76 -15.74
C LYS A 135 -7.35 7.77 -16.70
N SER A 136 -6.19 7.22 -16.33
CA SER A 136 -5.47 6.29 -17.19
C SER A 136 -4.60 5.32 -16.38
N PRO A 137 -5.10 4.10 -16.11
CA PRO A 137 -4.31 3.01 -15.54
C PRO A 137 -3.10 2.66 -16.42
N THR A 138 -3.26 2.70 -17.75
CA THR A 138 -2.20 2.40 -18.72
C THR A 138 -1.00 3.35 -18.59
N ILE A 139 -1.25 4.66 -18.48
CA ILE A 139 -0.17 5.63 -18.28
C ILE A 139 0.48 5.44 -16.91
N ALA A 140 -0.30 5.21 -15.86
CA ALA A 140 0.26 4.93 -14.52
C ALA A 140 1.18 3.70 -14.53
N LYS A 141 0.80 2.65 -15.26
CA LYS A 141 1.62 1.44 -15.43
C LYS A 141 2.92 1.73 -16.20
N ARG A 142 2.86 2.45 -17.32
CA ARG A 142 4.07 2.79 -18.10
C ARG A 142 5.05 3.66 -17.31
N VAL A 143 4.55 4.63 -16.55
CA VAL A 143 5.41 5.44 -15.67
C VAL A 143 6.03 4.59 -14.57
N LYS A 144 5.27 3.63 -14.01
CA LYS A 144 5.80 2.66 -13.04
C LYS A 144 6.94 1.84 -13.66
N GLU A 145 6.73 1.25 -14.83
CA GLU A 145 7.73 0.44 -15.54
C GLU A 145 9.00 1.25 -15.83
N PHE A 146 8.83 2.45 -16.39
CA PHE A 146 9.94 3.37 -16.64
C PHE A 146 10.74 3.69 -15.37
N LEU A 147 10.07 4.02 -14.27
CA LEU A 147 10.74 4.31 -13.00
C LEU A 147 11.37 3.04 -12.37
N GLN A 148 10.79 1.87 -12.56
CA GLN A 148 11.37 0.60 -12.10
C GLN A 148 12.69 0.29 -12.80
N GLU A 149 12.78 0.56 -14.10
CA GLU A 149 13.98 0.35 -14.92
C GLU A 149 15.05 1.41 -14.67
N MET A 150 14.65 2.68 -14.55
CA MET A 150 15.58 3.80 -14.38
C MET A 150 16.21 3.87 -12.99
N LEU A 151 15.54 3.34 -11.95
CA LEU A 151 16.05 3.41 -10.58
C LEU A 151 17.04 2.25 -10.31
N PRO A 152 18.28 2.56 -9.90
CA PRO A 152 19.29 1.56 -9.57
C PRO A 152 18.84 0.68 -8.41
N GLU A 153 19.34 -0.56 -8.34
CA GLU A 153 19.01 -1.48 -7.25
C GLU A 153 19.66 -1.05 -5.93
N GLU A 154 20.83 -0.42 -6.03
CA GLU A 154 21.67 0.10 -4.94
C GLU A 154 21.04 1.31 -4.21
N ILE A 155 19.88 1.81 -4.67
CA ILE A 155 19.17 2.90 -4.01
C ILE A 155 18.74 2.52 -2.58
N ASP A 156 18.47 1.24 -2.34
CA ASP A 156 18.13 0.76 -1.00
C ASP A 156 19.33 0.83 -0.05
N GLU A 157 20.50 0.36 -0.49
CA GLU A 157 21.75 0.47 0.28
C GLU A 157 22.09 1.93 0.60
N THR A 158 21.87 2.82 -0.38
CA THR A 158 22.05 4.26 -0.19
C THR A 158 21.13 4.80 0.91
N LEU A 159 19.85 4.38 0.93
CA LEU A 159 18.91 4.78 1.96
C LEU A 159 19.31 4.26 3.35
N GLU A 160 19.81 3.03 3.43
CA GLU A 160 20.31 2.46 4.68
C GLU A 160 21.53 3.22 5.22
N LEU A 161 22.52 3.49 4.37
CA LEU A 161 23.70 4.27 4.74
C LEU A 161 23.33 5.69 5.20
N MET A 162 22.39 6.35 4.51
CA MET A 162 21.89 7.66 4.91
C MET A 162 21.16 7.62 6.26
N SER A 163 20.37 6.57 6.52
CA SER A 163 19.70 6.37 7.80
C SER A 163 20.70 6.14 8.93
N GLN A 164 21.73 5.31 8.72
CA GLN A 164 22.80 5.06 9.68
C GLN A 164 23.58 6.34 9.98
N LEU A 165 23.98 7.10 8.95
CA LEU A 165 24.65 8.39 9.12
C LEU A 165 23.78 9.34 9.95
N ARG A 166 22.50 9.49 9.61
CA ARG A 166 21.56 10.33 10.38
C ARG A 166 21.47 9.93 11.86
N ASN A 167 21.51 8.63 12.15
CA ASN A 167 21.41 8.12 13.52
C ASN A 167 22.74 8.26 14.30
N GLN A 168 23.89 8.25 13.61
CA GLN A 168 25.20 8.54 14.20
C GLN A 168 25.40 10.03 14.47
N LEU A 169 24.76 10.90 13.69
CA LEU A 169 24.78 12.34 13.90
C LEU A 169 23.97 12.74 15.14
N LYS A 170 24.65 13.00 16.26
CA LYS A 170 24.08 13.60 17.46
C LYS A 170 24.05 15.13 17.33
N GLY A 171 22.98 15.77 17.83
CA GLY A 171 22.81 17.23 17.84
C GLY A 171 21.63 17.74 17.02
N ASP A 172 21.42 19.05 17.02
CA ASP A 172 20.38 19.74 16.25
C ASP A 172 20.68 19.77 14.73
N PHE A 173 19.73 20.23 13.92
CA PHE A 173 19.84 20.24 12.44
C PHE A 173 21.11 20.93 11.94
N GLN A 174 21.54 22.00 12.61
CA GLN A 174 22.73 22.76 12.23
C GLN A 174 24.01 21.96 12.47
N SER A 175 24.09 21.26 13.60
CA SER A 175 25.18 20.31 13.92
C SER A 175 25.29 19.20 12.87
N LYS A 176 24.14 18.71 12.38
CA LYS A 176 24.07 17.66 11.34
C LYS A 176 24.58 18.14 9.98
N VAL A 177 24.18 19.33 9.55
CA VAL A 177 24.62 19.93 8.27
C VAL A 177 26.12 20.19 8.26
N THR A 178 26.68 20.70 9.36
CA THR A 178 28.13 20.92 9.48
C THR A 178 28.91 19.59 9.41
N ALA A 179 28.44 18.55 10.09
CA ALA A 179 29.08 17.24 10.07
C ALA A 179 29.00 16.57 8.68
N LEU A 180 27.87 16.69 7.99
CA LEU A 180 27.70 16.20 6.61
C LEU A 180 28.69 16.91 5.67
N ASN A 181 28.72 18.25 5.70
CA ASN A 181 29.62 19.04 4.86
C ASN A 181 31.09 18.68 5.10
N LYS A 182 31.48 18.40 6.35
CA LYS A 182 32.83 17.98 6.70
C LYS A 182 33.16 16.59 6.13
N HIS A 183 32.24 15.63 6.23
CA HIS A 183 32.43 14.29 5.67
C HIS A 183 32.54 14.33 4.14
N THR A 184 31.62 15.03 3.47
CA THR A 184 31.64 15.19 2.00
C THR A 184 32.92 15.85 1.52
N LYS A 185 33.39 16.88 2.23
CA LYS A 185 34.67 17.55 1.90
C LYS A 185 35.86 16.58 2.01
N SER A 186 35.91 15.74 3.05
CA SER A 186 36.99 14.75 3.23
C SER A 186 37.00 13.63 2.18
N LEU A 187 35.84 13.29 1.61
CA LEU A 187 35.72 12.31 0.53
C LEU A 187 36.24 12.90 -0.79
N ILE A 188 35.86 14.15 -1.09
CA ILE A 188 36.37 14.88 -2.26
C ILE A 188 37.90 15.06 -2.19
N GLU A 189 38.46 15.32 -1.00
CA GLU A 189 39.91 15.45 -0.78
C GLU A 189 40.66 14.10 -0.87
N ARG A 190 39.98 12.96 -0.68
CA ARG A 190 40.57 11.62 -0.81
C ARG A 190 40.57 11.08 -2.24
N ASP A 191 39.54 11.41 -3.02
CA ASP A 191 39.43 11.00 -4.43
C ASP A 191 40.24 11.90 -5.39
N GLY A 192 40.78 13.02 -4.88
CA GLY A 192 41.61 13.97 -5.62
C GLY A 192 43.13 13.72 -5.54
N ASN A 193 43.58 12.62 -4.93
CA ASN A 193 45.00 12.22 -4.81
C ASN A 193 45.29 10.92 -5.56
#